data_AF-A0A7Y2YX56-F1
#
_entry.id   AF-A0A7Y2YX56-F1
#
_cell.length_a   1.000
_cell.length_b   1.000
_cell.length_c   1.000
_cell.angle_alpha   90.00
_cell.angle_beta   90.00
_cell.angle_gamma   90.00
#
_symmetry.space_group_name_H-M   'P 1'
#
loop_
_entity.id
_entity.type
_entity.pdbx_description
1 polymer ?
#
loop_
_entity_poly.entity_id
_entity_poly.type
_entity_poly.pdbx_seq_one_letter_code
_entity_poly.pdbx_strand_id
1 'polypeptide(L)'
;MNEWLIQQGVANPQMGLFLGLGIGLFIMVIVAMLLSRRSAVLETRLSDREQHYSEQIEKLEQAETRLAENFERLAGRIFQDRSEKLSDLNTKQLDGLLKPLSDKLTEFRSTVETAHRLETAQHQVMKEKIGDLEKLNERLHEDATNLSRALTSNVKAQGNWGEQQLERLLELAGLQKDVEYSTQVSVTTESGQRLQPDLVLHLPEGKSIVL
;
A
#
# COMPACT_ATOMS: atom_id res chain seq x y z
N MET A 1 90.29 46.13 -110.77
CA MET A 1 90.21 47.07 -109.64
C MET A 1 88.82 46.86 -109.03
N ASN A 2 88.67 46.25 -107.87
CA ASN A 2 89.40 46.56 -106.65
C ASN A 2 89.73 45.28 -105.86
N GLU A 3 91.01 44.94 -105.83
CA GLU A 3 91.61 43.86 -105.04
C GLU A 3 91.68 44.16 -103.54
N TRP A 4 90.82 45.05 -103.02
CA TRP A 4 90.80 45.43 -101.60
C TRP A 4 89.86 44.57 -100.74
N LEU A 5 89.02 43.72 -101.36
CA LEU A 5 87.98 42.93 -100.68
C LEU A 5 88.38 41.48 -100.30
N ILE A 6 89.63 41.05 -100.52
CA ILE A 6 90.06 39.65 -100.24
C ILE A 6 91.22 39.56 -99.22
N GLN A 7 91.70 40.67 -98.64
CA GLN A 7 92.92 40.67 -97.80
C GLN A 7 92.79 41.15 -96.34
N GLN A 8 91.63 40.96 -95.69
CA GLN A 8 91.52 41.01 -94.21
C GLN A 8 90.88 39.77 -93.58
N GLY A 9 91.09 38.60 -94.19
CA GLY A 9 91.05 37.32 -93.49
C GLY A 9 92.35 37.11 -92.71
N VAL A 10 92.55 37.82 -91.60
CA VAL A 10 93.59 37.51 -90.59
C VAL A 10 92.92 37.46 -89.23
N ALA A 11 92.61 36.25 -88.78
CA ALA A 11 92.04 35.95 -87.47
C ALA A 11 93.04 36.35 -86.37
N ASN A 12 92.71 37.37 -85.58
CA ASN A 12 93.42 37.68 -84.34
C ASN A 12 92.90 36.76 -83.22
N PRO A 13 93.69 35.78 -82.72
CA PRO A 13 93.22 34.77 -81.77
C PRO A 13 92.77 35.37 -80.42
N GLN A 14 93.25 36.58 -80.06
CA GLN A 14 92.85 37.24 -78.81
C GLN A 14 91.44 37.85 -78.86
N MET A 15 90.96 38.32 -80.01
CA MET A 15 89.62 38.90 -80.14
C MET A 15 88.51 37.84 -79.94
N GLY A 16 88.72 36.61 -80.39
CA GLY A 16 87.80 35.49 -80.16
C GLY A 16 87.72 35.08 -78.68
N LEU A 17 88.82 35.19 -77.94
CA LEU A 17 88.89 34.92 -76.50
C LEU A 17 88.06 35.92 -75.68
N PHE A 18 88.16 37.23 -75.98
CA PHE A 18 87.37 38.26 -75.29
C PHE A 18 85.87 38.16 -75.60
N LEU A 19 85.50 37.87 -76.86
CA LEU A 19 84.12 37.62 -77.25
C LEU A 19 83.53 36.39 -76.56
N GLY A 20 84.29 35.29 -76.48
CA GLY A 20 83.87 34.07 -75.77
C GLY A 20 83.68 34.28 -74.27
N LEU A 21 84.59 35.02 -73.62
CA LEU A 21 84.48 35.38 -72.20
C LEU A 21 83.26 36.26 -71.92
N GLY A 22 82.99 37.25 -72.79
CA GLY A 22 81.83 38.12 -72.67
C GLY A 22 80.51 37.35 -72.80
N ILE A 23 80.42 36.45 -73.78
CA ILE A 23 79.24 35.58 -73.97
C ILE A 23 79.08 34.61 -72.79
N GLY A 24 80.18 34.02 -72.31
CA GLY A 24 80.14 33.13 -71.14
C GLY A 24 79.67 33.84 -69.87
N LEU A 25 80.15 35.06 -69.61
CA LEU A 25 79.71 35.87 -68.47
C LEU A 25 78.25 36.29 -68.61
N PHE A 26 77.82 36.65 -69.82
CA PHE A 26 76.42 36.97 -70.11
C PHE A 26 75.49 35.77 -69.86
N ILE A 27 75.88 34.58 -70.34
CA ILE A 27 75.15 33.32 -70.08
C ILE A 27 75.14 33.01 -68.59
N MET A 28 76.27 33.16 -67.88
CA MET A 28 76.38 32.93 -66.44
C MET A 28 75.44 33.84 -65.65
N VAL A 29 75.37 35.12 -65.99
CA VAL A 29 74.46 36.09 -65.36
C VAL A 29 73.00 35.73 -65.63
N ILE A 30 72.65 35.35 -66.86
CA ILE A 30 71.30 34.91 -67.21
C ILE A 30 70.91 33.65 -66.42
N VAL A 31 71.81 32.67 -66.33
CA VAL A 31 71.61 31.42 -65.57
C VAL A 31 71.46 31.72 -64.08
N ALA A 32 72.30 32.59 -63.51
CA ALA A 32 72.20 33.02 -62.12
C ALA A 32 70.86 33.73 -61.84
N MET A 33 70.39 34.57 -62.76
CA MET A 33 69.10 35.25 -62.64
C MET A 33 67.91 34.28 -62.77
N LEU A 34 68.01 33.25 -63.61
CA LEU A 34 66.99 32.20 -63.72
C LEU A 34 66.96 31.30 -62.47
N LEU A 35 68.12 30.98 -61.91
CA LEU A 35 68.26 30.22 -60.67
C LEU A 35 67.68 30.98 -59.48
N SER A 36 67.98 32.28 -59.33
CA SER A 36 67.44 33.10 -58.25
C SER A 36 65.92 33.31 -58.36
N ARG A 37 65.38 33.43 -59.58
CA ARG A 37 63.92 33.44 -59.81
C ARG A 37 63.28 32.11 -59.42
N ARG A 38 63.89 30.98 -59.76
CA ARG A 38 63.37 29.65 -59.40
C ARG A 38 63.39 29.43 -57.89
N SER A 39 64.45 29.82 -57.19
CA SER A 39 64.53 29.72 -55.73
C SER A 39 63.49 30.62 -55.05
N ALA A 40 63.35 31.87 -55.50
CA ALA A 40 62.34 32.80 -54.96
C ALA A 40 60.90 32.29 -55.15
N VAL A 41 60.60 31.70 -56.32
CA VAL A 41 59.28 31.10 -56.58
C VAL A 41 59.04 29.84 -55.74
N LEU A 42 60.06 29.01 -55.53
CA LEU A 42 59.95 27.82 -54.69
C LEU A 42 59.74 28.19 -53.21
N GLU A 43 60.48 29.17 -52.71
CA GLU A 43 60.34 29.68 -51.34
C GLU A 43 58.96 30.32 -51.12
N THR A 44 58.48 31.10 -52.09
CA THR A 44 57.11 31.64 -52.07
C THR A 44 56.06 30.53 -52.03
N ARG A 45 56.22 29.47 -52.84
CA ARG A 45 55.29 28.33 -52.86
C ARG A 45 55.32 27.51 -51.58
N LEU A 46 56.47 27.40 -50.92
CA LEU A 46 56.58 26.74 -49.62
C LEU A 46 55.88 27.56 -48.54
N SER A 47 56.14 28.88 -48.49
CA SER A 47 55.51 29.78 -47.53
C SER A 47 53.98 29.83 -47.70
N ASP A 48 53.48 29.93 -48.94
CA ASP A 48 52.04 29.92 -49.23
C ASP A 48 51.39 28.60 -48.81
N ARG A 49 52.09 27.48 -49.00
CA ARG A 49 51.60 26.15 -48.61
C ARG A 49 51.63 25.93 -47.10
N GLU A 50 52.67 26.40 -46.41
CA GLU A 50 52.74 26.41 -44.95
C GLU A 50 51.62 27.25 -44.34
N GLN A 51 51.39 28.46 -44.87
CA GLN A 51 50.29 29.33 -44.45
C GLN A 51 48.93 28.67 -44.71
N HIS A 52 48.75 28.03 -45.86
CA HIS A 52 47.52 27.33 -46.15
C HIS A 52 47.26 26.16 -45.19
N TYR A 53 48.31 25.40 -44.81
CA TYR A 53 48.19 24.34 -43.81
C TYR A 53 47.90 24.89 -42.41
N SER A 54 48.54 26.00 -42.01
CA SER A 54 48.25 26.63 -40.72
C SER A 54 46.81 27.13 -40.64
N GLU A 55 46.29 27.75 -41.71
CA GLU A 55 44.90 28.18 -41.79
C GLU A 55 43.91 27.00 -41.74
N GLN A 56 44.25 25.86 -42.36
CA GLN A 56 43.42 24.65 -42.28
C GLN A 56 43.40 24.06 -40.87
N ILE A 57 44.56 23.99 -40.20
CA ILE A 57 44.67 23.51 -38.82
C ILE A 57 43.84 24.42 -37.89
N GLU A 58 43.98 25.74 -38.02
CA GLU A 58 43.22 26.70 -37.22
C GLU A 58 41.70 26.53 -37.42
N LYS A 59 41.24 26.38 -38.66
CA LYS A 59 39.82 26.11 -38.95
C LYS A 59 39.33 24.81 -38.33
N LEU A 60 40.19 23.79 -38.28
CA LEU A 60 39.87 22.48 -37.74
C LEU A 60 39.79 22.53 -36.20
N GLU A 61 40.72 23.22 -35.54
CA GLU A 61 40.69 23.48 -34.10
C GLU A 61 39.47 24.32 -33.70
N GLN A 62 39.12 25.35 -34.48
CA GLN A 62 37.91 26.14 -34.27
C GLN A 62 36.64 25.29 -34.45
N ALA A 63 36.62 24.39 -35.45
CA ALA A 63 35.50 23.49 -35.67
C ALA A 63 35.34 22.48 -34.53
N GLU A 64 36.44 21.91 -34.04
CA GLU A 64 36.46 21.01 -32.88
C GLU A 64 35.95 21.71 -31.62
N THR A 65 36.44 22.92 -31.35
CA THR A 65 36.00 23.73 -30.20
C THR A 65 34.50 24.01 -30.27
N ARG A 66 34.00 24.47 -31.43
CA ARG A 66 32.57 24.71 -31.65
C ARG A 66 31.74 23.44 -31.49
N LEU A 67 32.25 22.30 -31.93
CA LEU A 67 31.57 21.02 -31.79
C LEU A 67 31.47 20.61 -30.31
N ALA A 68 32.54 20.77 -29.54
CA ALA A 68 32.56 20.50 -28.11
C ALA A 68 31.56 21.39 -27.36
N GLU A 69 31.57 22.70 -27.62
CA GLU A 69 30.61 23.64 -27.03
C GLU A 69 29.15 23.32 -27.40
N ASN A 70 28.90 22.94 -28.66
CA ASN A 70 27.57 22.54 -29.12
C ASN A 70 27.12 21.24 -28.45
N PHE A 71 28.03 20.28 -28.30
CA PHE A 71 27.76 19.03 -27.64
C PHE A 71 27.43 19.25 -26.16
N GLU A 72 28.21 20.05 -25.44
CA GLU A 72 27.97 20.37 -24.03
C GLU A 72 26.61 21.05 -23.83
N ARG A 73 26.28 22.05 -24.67
CA ARG A 73 24.97 22.72 -24.63
C ARG A 73 23.81 21.77 -24.91
N LEU A 74 23.95 20.90 -25.92
CA LEU A 74 22.91 19.95 -26.28
C LEU A 74 22.73 18.88 -25.19
N ALA A 75 23.83 18.36 -24.65
CA ALA A 75 23.83 17.39 -23.57
C ALA A 75 23.17 17.97 -22.31
N GLY A 76 23.55 19.20 -21.92
CA GLY A 76 22.93 19.91 -20.80
C GLY A 76 21.42 20.10 -21.00
N ARG A 77 21.00 20.52 -22.20
CA ARG A 77 19.56 20.70 -22.52
C ARG A 77 18.78 19.38 -22.50
N ILE A 78 19.32 18.31 -23.08
CA ILE A 78 18.68 16.99 -23.09
C ILE A 78 18.59 16.43 -21.67
N PHE A 79 19.64 16.59 -20.87
CA PHE A 79 19.65 16.13 -19.48
C PHE A 79 18.63 16.89 -18.64
N GLN A 80 18.57 18.21 -18.76
CA GLN A 80 17.58 19.05 -18.08
C GLN A 80 16.13 18.67 -18.46
N ASP A 81 15.83 18.58 -19.76
CA ASP A 81 14.49 18.23 -20.26
C ASP A 81 14.06 16.82 -19.83
N ARG A 82 14.98 15.85 -19.85
CA ARG A 82 14.70 14.49 -19.34
C ARG A 82 14.55 14.46 -17.82
N SER A 83 15.36 15.21 -17.07
CA SER A 83 15.28 15.28 -15.62
C SER A 83 13.94 15.88 -15.16
N GLU A 84 13.52 17.00 -15.77
CA GLU A 84 12.22 17.63 -15.50
C GLU A 84 11.05 16.71 -15.84
N LYS A 85 11.07 16.06 -17.01
CA LYS A 85 10.04 15.10 -17.40
C LYS A 85 9.99 13.86 -16.50
N LEU A 86 11.14 13.33 -16.08
CA LEU A 86 11.21 12.19 -15.15
C LEU A 86 10.67 12.57 -13.77
N SER A 87 11.00 13.77 -13.28
CA SER A 87 10.46 14.28 -12.02
C SER A 87 8.94 14.41 -12.07
N ASP A 88 8.40 15.06 -13.10
CA ASP A 88 6.95 15.26 -13.28
C ASP A 88 6.20 13.92 -13.45
N LEU A 89 6.75 12.96 -14.21
CA LEU A 89 6.19 11.62 -14.34
C LEU A 89 6.20 10.86 -13.01
N ASN A 90 7.28 10.94 -12.25
CA ASN A 90 7.40 10.27 -10.96
C ASN A 90 6.40 10.86 -9.95
N THR A 91 6.29 12.19 -9.86
CA THR A 91 5.30 12.85 -8.99
C THR A 91 3.87 12.49 -9.41
N LYS A 92 3.52 12.53 -10.70
CA LYS A 92 2.17 12.16 -11.17
C LYS A 92 1.83 10.69 -10.93
N GLN A 93 2.78 9.79 -11.13
CA GLN A 93 2.57 8.36 -10.86
C GLN A 93 2.43 8.08 -9.36
N LEU A 94 3.28 8.70 -8.54
CA LEU A 94 3.19 8.58 -7.07
C LEU A 94 1.89 9.19 -6.56
N ASP A 95 1.47 10.36 -7.03
CA ASP A 95 0.19 10.96 -6.65
C ASP A 95 -0.99 10.08 -7.08
N GLY A 96 -0.94 9.50 -8.28
CA GLY A 96 -1.97 8.59 -8.78
C GLY A 96 -2.11 7.30 -7.95
N LEU A 97 -1.04 6.83 -7.31
CA LEU A 97 -1.05 5.66 -6.44
C LEU A 97 -1.33 6.00 -4.97
N LEU A 98 -0.77 7.10 -4.46
CA LEU A 98 -0.84 7.49 -3.06
C LEU A 98 -2.19 8.12 -2.70
N LYS A 99 -2.81 8.86 -3.61
CA LYS A 99 -4.12 9.49 -3.40
C LYS A 99 -5.24 8.47 -3.11
N PRO A 100 -5.47 7.44 -3.95
CA PRO A 100 -6.48 6.42 -3.64
C PRO A 100 -6.15 5.63 -2.37
N LEU A 101 -4.87 5.42 -2.05
CA LEU A 101 -4.47 4.80 -0.78
C LEU A 101 -4.83 5.66 0.44
N SER A 102 -4.57 6.97 0.38
CA SER A 102 -4.95 7.92 1.44
C SER A 102 -6.46 8.01 1.61
N ASP A 103 -7.21 8.03 0.51
CA ASP A 103 -8.67 8.05 0.52
C ASP A 103 -9.21 6.77 1.18
N LYS A 104 -8.67 5.60 0.83
CA LYS A 104 -9.05 4.31 1.44
C LYS A 104 -8.68 4.21 2.92
N LEU A 105 -7.55 4.75 3.34
CA LEU A 105 -7.17 4.80 4.76
C LEU A 105 -8.11 5.71 5.57
N THR A 106 -8.59 6.79 4.96
CA THR A 106 -9.55 7.71 5.58
C THR A 106 -10.92 7.04 5.73
N GLU A 107 -11.40 6.36 4.68
CA GLU A 107 -12.64 5.57 4.70
C GLU A 107 -12.57 4.44 5.74
N PHE A 108 -11.45 3.72 5.79
CA PHE A 108 -11.22 2.68 6.79
C PHE A 108 -11.26 3.23 8.22
N ARG A 109 -10.57 4.35 8.48
CA ARG A 109 -10.59 5.01 9.79
C ARG A 109 -12.01 5.36 10.23
N SER A 110 -12.78 5.97 9.34
CA SER A 110 -14.17 6.35 9.61
C SER A 110 -15.05 5.13 9.90
N THR A 111 -14.86 4.04 9.15
CA THR A 111 -15.59 2.79 9.34
C THR A 111 -15.27 2.15 10.70
N VAL A 112 -13.99 2.10 11.09
CA VAL A 112 -13.54 1.56 12.38
C VAL A 112 -14.09 2.40 13.54
N GLU A 113 -14.00 3.72 13.45
CA GLU A 113 -14.52 4.62 14.48
C GLU A 113 -16.03 4.46 14.65
N THR A 114 -16.77 4.33 13.55
CA THR A 114 -18.22 4.10 13.55
C THR A 114 -18.56 2.74 14.16
N ALA A 115 -17.83 1.68 13.80
CA ALA A 115 -18.03 0.34 14.35
C ALA A 115 -17.80 0.31 15.86
N HIS A 116 -16.71 0.90 16.35
CA HIS A 116 -16.44 0.98 17.80
C HIS A 116 -17.48 1.79 18.56
N ARG A 117 -17.99 2.89 17.98
CA ARG A 117 -19.09 3.66 18.58
C ARG A 117 -20.36 2.82 18.70
N LEU A 118 -20.71 2.09 17.64
CA LEU A 118 -21.89 1.21 17.64
C LEU A 118 -21.75 0.07 18.66
N GLU A 119 -20.59 -0.59 18.69
CA GLU A 119 -20.26 -1.64 19.65
C GLU A 119 -20.37 -1.12 21.10
N THR A 120 -19.79 0.04 21.39
CA THR A 120 -19.85 0.66 22.73
C THR A 120 -21.28 0.95 23.14
N ALA A 121 -22.09 1.49 22.22
CA ALA A 121 -23.51 1.75 22.47
C ALA A 121 -24.29 0.44 22.73
N GLN A 122 -24.04 -0.61 21.94
CA GLN A 122 -24.64 -1.93 22.13
C GLN A 122 -24.25 -2.55 23.48
N HIS A 123 -22.98 -2.44 23.88
CA HIS A 123 -22.50 -2.90 25.18
C HIS A 123 -23.19 -2.17 26.33
N GLN A 124 -23.40 -0.86 26.21
CA GLN A 124 -24.11 -0.08 27.22
C GLN A 124 -25.57 -0.51 27.37
N VAL A 125 -26.27 -0.71 26.25
CA VAL A 125 -27.65 -1.23 26.23
C VAL A 125 -27.70 -2.63 26.84
N MET A 126 -26.76 -3.51 26.50
CA MET A 126 -26.69 -4.86 27.07
C MET A 126 -26.49 -4.83 28.58
N LYS A 127 -25.60 -3.97 29.08
CA LYS A 127 -25.36 -3.79 30.52
C LYS A 127 -26.62 -3.32 31.25
N GLU A 128 -27.38 -2.41 30.65
CA GLU A 128 -28.66 -1.95 31.19
C GLU A 128 -29.67 -3.12 31.25
N LYS A 129 -29.78 -3.92 30.18
CA LYS A 129 -30.66 -5.10 30.16
C LYS A 129 -30.28 -6.17 31.18
N ILE A 130 -28.99 -6.41 31.40
CA ILE A 130 -28.52 -7.31 32.46
C ILE A 130 -28.94 -6.77 33.83
N GLY A 131 -28.77 -5.46 34.09
CA GLY A 131 -29.22 -4.85 35.34
C GLY A 131 -30.73 -4.90 35.54
N ASP A 132 -31.53 -4.77 34.47
CA ASP A 132 -32.98 -4.95 34.52
C ASP A 132 -33.35 -6.40 34.87
N LEU A 133 -32.64 -7.39 34.31
CA LEU A 133 -32.82 -8.81 34.61
C LEU A 133 -32.45 -9.15 36.05
N GLU A 134 -31.36 -8.58 36.58
CA GLU A 134 -30.96 -8.73 37.98
C GLU A 134 -32.07 -8.22 38.91
N LYS A 135 -32.59 -7.01 38.66
CA LYS A 135 -33.71 -6.44 39.43
C LYS A 135 -34.98 -7.29 39.33
N LEU A 136 -35.29 -7.82 38.14
CA LEU A 136 -36.43 -8.70 37.95
C LEU A 136 -36.29 -10.00 38.74
N ASN A 137 -35.08 -10.57 38.75
CA ASN A 137 -34.78 -11.79 39.49
C ASN A 137 -34.85 -11.57 41.01
N GLU A 138 -34.37 -10.42 41.52
CA GLU A 138 -34.54 -10.04 42.93
C GLU A 138 -36.02 -9.95 43.32
N ARG A 139 -36.85 -9.29 42.50
CA ARG A 139 -38.30 -9.20 42.74
C ARG A 139 -38.98 -10.56 42.71
N LEU A 140 -38.66 -11.41 41.72
CA LEU A 140 -39.19 -12.77 41.64
C LEU A 140 -38.79 -13.61 42.85
N HIS A 141 -37.57 -13.46 43.33
CA HIS A 141 -37.11 -14.15 44.54
C HIS A 141 -37.87 -13.68 45.79
N GLU A 142 -38.12 -12.37 45.91
CA GLU A 142 -38.92 -11.79 46.98
C GLU A 142 -40.38 -12.27 46.92
N ASP A 143 -41.01 -12.22 45.76
CA ASP A 143 -42.38 -12.69 45.54
C ASP A 143 -42.52 -14.19 45.82
N ALA A 144 -41.57 -15.02 45.37
CA ALA A 144 -41.54 -16.44 45.66
C ALA A 144 -41.35 -16.73 47.16
N THR A 145 -40.51 -15.94 47.84
CA THR A 145 -40.32 -16.04 49.30
C THR A 145 -41.58 -15.64 50.05
N ASN A 146 -42.24 -14.57 49.62
CA ASN A 146 -43.49 -14.10 50.21
C ASN A 146 -44.63 -15.10 49.97
N LEU A 147 -44.73 -15.67 48.77
CA LEU A 147 -45.69 -16.71 48.44
C LEU A 147 -45.44 -18.00 49.25
N SER A 148 -44.19 -18.44 49.33
CA SER A 148 -43.80 -19.59 50.17
C SER A 148 -44.17 -19.35 51.64
N ARG A 149 -43.85 -18.17 52.19
CA ARG A 149 -44.26 -17.79 53.54
C ARG A 149 -45.77 -17.78 53.71
N ALA A 150 -46.54 -17.25 52.77
CA ALA A 150 -48.01 -17.23 52.84
C ALA A 150 -48.62 -18.64 52.78
N LEU A 151 -48.02 -19.55 52.01
CA LEU A 151 -48.43 -20.95 51.91
C LEU A 151 -48.03 -21.77 53.15
N THR A 152 -46.85 -21.51 53.73
CA THR A 152 -46.34 -22.25 54.91
C THR A 152 -46.79 -21.66 56.25
N SER A 153 -47.12 -20.36 56.33
CA SER A 153 -47.55 -19.73 57.59
C SER A 153 -48.95 -20.17 58.03
N ASN A 154 -49.73 -20.77 57.13
CA ASN A 154 -51.04 -21.32 57.45
C ASN A 154 -50.94 -22.84 57.56
N VAL A 155 -50.37 -23.32 58.68
CA VAL A 155 -50.25 -24.76 59.03
C VAL A 155 -51.60 -25.48 58.85
N LYS A 156 -52.71 -24.78 59.13
CA LYS A 156 -54.07 -25.29 58.94
C LYS A 156 -54.48 -25.38 57.47
N ALA A 157 -54.05 -24.47 56.61
CA ALA A 157 -54.32 -24.55 55.16
C ALA A 157 -53.48 -25.63 54.46
N GLN A 158 -52.24 -25.86 54.91
CA GLN A 158 -51.40 -26.94 54.37
C GLN A 158 -51.97 -28.32 54.75
N GLY A 159 -52.43 -28.50 55.99
CA GLY A 159 -53.15 -29.71 56.42
C GLY A 159 -54.44 -29.92 55.63
N ASN A 160 -55.29 -28.89 55.54
CA ASN A 160 -56.54 -28.95 54.78
C ASN A 160 -56.32 -29.22 53.28
N TRP A 161 -55.24 -28.71 52.67
CA TRP A 161 -54.93 -28.98 51.27
C TRP A 161 -54.47 -30.42 51.06
N GLY A 162 -53.68 -30.98 51.99
CA GLY A 162 -53.32 -32.39 51.99
C GLY A 162 -54.54 -33.30 52.11
N GLU A 163 -55.48 -32.98 53.02
CA GLU A 163 -56.75 -33.70 53.18
C GLU A 163 -57.62 -33.61 51.92
N GLN A 164 -57.78 -32.42 51.34
CA GLN A 164 -58.58 -32.20 50.13
C GLN A 164 -57.97 -32.90 48.90
N GLN A 165 -56.64 -32.93 48.80
CA GLN A 165 -55.94 -33.62 47.72
C GLN A 165 -56.04 -35.15 47.87
N LEU A 166 -56.02 -35.66 49.10
CA LEU A 166 -56.24 -37.09 49.40
C LEU A 166 -57.69 -37.50 49.07
N GLU A 167 -58.69 -36.72 49.48
CA GLU A 167 -60.10 -36.94 49.16
C GLU A 167 -60.32 -37.01 47.64
N ARG A 168 -59.75 -36.06 46.89
CA ARG A 168 -59.82 -36.04 45.43
C ARG A 168 -59.15 -37.27 44.77
N LEU A 169 -58.07 -37.79 45.33
CA LEU A 169 -57.42 -39.02 44.83
C LEU A 169 -58.29 -40.26 45.04
N LEU A 170 -59.01 -40.33 46.17
CA LEU A 170 -59.93 -41.43 46.47
C LEU A 170 -61.15 -41.40 45.55
N GLU A 171 -61.72 -40.21 45.32
CA GLU A 171 -62.82 -40.03 44.35
C GLU A 171 -62.41 -40.42 42.93
N LEU A 172 -61.20 -40.03 42.50
CA LEU A 172 -60.65 -40.42 41.19
C LEU A 172 -60.36 -41.92 41.08
N ALA A 173 -60.02 -42.58 42.21
CA ALA A 173 -59.90 -44.02 42.30
C ALA A 173 -61.26 -44.74 42.29
N GLY A 174 -62.37 -44.00 42.21
CA GLY A 174 -63.74 -44.52 42.13
C GLY A 174 -64.36 -44.88 43.48
N LEU A 175 -63.75 -44.45 44.60
CA LEU A 175 -64.26 -44.68 45.95
C LEU A 175 -65.28 -43.59 46.30
N GLN A 176 -66.43 -43.97 46.87
CA GLN A 176 -67.45 -43.02 47.32
C GLN A 176 -67.28 -42.70 48.80
N LYS A 177 -67.41 -41.42 49.11
CA LYS A 177 -67.43 -40.93 50.48
C LYS A 177 -68.62 -41.51 51.24
N ASP A 178 -68.39 -41.88 52.49
CA ASP A 178 -69.36 -42.48 53.42
C ASP A 178 -69.81 -43.92 53.05
N VAL A 179 -69.25 -44.52 51.99
CA VAL A 179 -69.47 -45.92 51.62
C VAL A 179 -68.15 -46.69 51.64
N GLU A 180 -67.17 -46.29 50.82
CA GLU A 180 -65.86 -46.94 50.75
C GLU A 180 -64.76 -46.21 51.53
N TYR A 181 -64.97 -44.95 51.93
CA TYR A 181 -64.08 -44.26 52.86
C TYR A 181 -64.80 -43.21 53.71
N SER A 182 -64.28 -42.91 54.90
CA SER A 182 -64.82 -41.91 55.83
C SER A 182 -63.70 -41.11 56.50
N THR A 183 -63.88 -39.80 56.60
CA THR A 183 -62.90 -38.85 57.19
C THR A 183 -63.32 -38.45 58.61
N GLN A 184 -62.36 -38.21 59.51
CA GLN A 184 -62.59 -37.68 60.88
C GLN A 184 -63.50 -38.53 61.79
N VAL A 185 -63.48 -39.85 61.64
CA VAL A 185 -64.31 -40.76 62.46
C VAL A 185 -63.68 -40.94 63.85
N SER A 186 -64.44 -40.70 64.92
CA SER A 186 -64.01 -41.08 66.27
C SER A 186 -64.32 -42.56 66.50
N VAL A 187 -63.29 -43.40 66.58
CA VAL A 187 -63.42 -44.83 66.87
C VAL A 187 -62.91 -45.10 68.29
N THR A 188 -63.73 -45.77 69.10
CA THR A 188 -63.34 -46.24 70.43
C THR A 188 -62.89 -47.69 70.31
N THR A 189 -61.63 -47.99 70.63
CA THR A 189 -61.13 -49.37 70.61
C THR A 189 -61.71 -50.19 71.75
N GLU A 190 -61.67 -51.52 71.63
CA GLU A 190 -62.10 -52.47 72.68
C GLU A 190 -61.36 -52.26 74.02
N SER A 191 -60.19 -51.63 73.99
CA SER A 191 -59.40 -51.21 75.15
C SER A 191 -59.85 -49.89 75.81
N GLY A 192 -60.92 -49.25 75.29
CA GLY A 192 -61.47 -48.00 75.81
C GLY A 192 -60.73 -46.73 75.38
N GLN A 193 -59.79 -46.82 74.44
CA GLN A 193 -59.01 -45.69 73.95
C GLN A 193 -59.70 -45.04 72.75
N ARG A 194 -59.88 -43.72 72.78
CA ARG A 194 -60.48 -42.96 71.67
C ARG A 194 -59.39 -42.65 70.65
N LEU A 195 -59.50 -43.26 69.47
CA LEU A 195 -58.69 -42.95 68.30
C LEU A 195 -59.52 -42.11 67.34
N GLN A 196 -58.93 -41.05 66.84
CA GLN A 196 -59.56 -40.20 65.85
C GLN A 196 -58.64 -40.16 64.63
N PRO A 197 -58.69 -41.20 63.79
CA PRO A 197 -57.94 -41.22 62.55
C PRO A 197 -58.42 -40.16 61.56
N ASP A 198 -57.50 -39.73 60.72
CA ASP A 198 -57.74 -38.68 59.73
C ASP A 198 -58.54 -39.26 58.55
N LEU A 199 -58.29 -40.53 58.18
CA LEU A 199 -59.02 -41.27 57.14
C LEU A 199 -59.20 -42.75 57.48
N VAL A 200 -60.39 -43.29 57.20
CA VAL A 200 -60.69 -44.73 57.29
C VAL A 200 -61.18 -45.22 55.93
N LEU A 201 -60.49 -46.20 55.35
CA LEU A 201 -60.89 -46.86 54.10
C LEU A 201 -61.55 -48.21 54.42
N HIS A 202 -62.73 -48.45 53.86
CA HIS A 202 -63.51 -49.67 54.05
C HIS A 202 -63.27 -50.63 52.88
N LEU A 203 -62.73 -51.82 53.18
CA LEU A 203 -62.45 -52.87 52.20
C LEU A 203 -63.55 -53.95 52.20
N PRO A 204 -63.71 -54.71 51.11
CA PRO A 204 -64.54 -55.90 51.08
C PRO A 204 -64.11 -56.91 52.18
N GLU A 205 -65.06 -57.70 52.68
CA GLU A 205 -64.89 -58.67 53.80
C GLU A 205 -64.80 -58.04 55.21
N GLY A 206 -65.19 -56.78 55.39
CA GLY A 206 -65.27 -56.15 56.71
C GLY A 206 -63.91 -55.76 57.30
N LYS A 207 -62.90 -55.57 56.44
CA LYS A 207 -61.56 -55.08 56.82
C LYS A 207 -61.51 -53.57 56.61
N SER A 208 -60.81 -52.85 57.48
CA SER A 208 -60.64 -51.39 57.34
C SER A 208 -59.17 -51.02 57.47
N ILE A 209 -58.71 -50.10 56.62
CA ILE A 209 -57.40 -49.47 56.74
C ILE A 209 -57.60 -48.11 57.39
N VAL A 210 -56.82 -47.84 58.43
CA VAL A 210 -56.86 -46.60 59.20
C VAL A 210 -55.55 -45.85 58.94
N LEU A 211 -55.65 -44.60 58.48
CA LEU A 211 -54.52 -43.71 58.18
C LEU A 211 -54.55 -42.48 59.09
#